data_AF-A0A436HKS2-F1
#
_entry.id   AF-A0A436HKS2-F1
#
_cell.length_a   1.000
_cell.length_b   1.000
_cell.length_c   1.000
_cell.angle_alpha   90.00
_cell.angle_beta   90.00
_cell.angle_gamma   90.00
#
_symmetry.space_group_name_H-M   'P 1'
#
loop_
_entity.id
_entity.type
_entity.pdbx_description
1 polymer ?
#
loop_
_entity_poly.entity_id
_entity_poly.type
_entity_poly.pdbx_seq_one_letter_code
_entity_poly.pdbx_strand_id
1 'polypeptide(L)'
;MLYPGRFLEPSDIVMLARVCETVCKERGVPVASRAGERTAAHVLRLFMNGLSGENELLDAERNWARRSDLAFEKAAVSYDDTREAA
;
A
#
# COMPACT_ATOMS: atom_id res chain seq x y z
N MET A 1 7.11 6.86 -15.70
CA MET A 1 7.54 8.26 -15.76
C MET A 1 7.10 8.92 -14.47
N LEU A 2 8.04 9.37 -13.63
CA LEU A 2 7.72 10.23 -12.47
C LEU A 2 7.38 11.61 -13.01
N TYR A 3 6.20 12.15 -12.70
CA TYR A 3 5.86 13.52 -13.05
C TYR A 3 6.73 14.46 -12.19
N PRO A 4 7.71 15.19 -12.74
CA PRO A 4 8.56 16.05 -11.94
C PRO A 4 7.74 17.26 -11.48
N GLY A 5 7.68 17.50 -10.16
CA GLY A 5 7.24 18.79 -9.63
C GLY A 5 5.80 18.88 -9.09
N ARG A 6 5.11 17.77 -8.81
CA ARG A 6 3.85 17.86 -8.05
C ARG A 6 4.17 18.14 -6.59
N PHE A 7 3.99 19.41 -6.19
CA PHE A 7 4.05 19.83 -4.80
C PHE A 7 2.88 19.22 -4.03
N LEU A 8 3.14 18.75 -2.81
CA LEU A 8 2.09 18.27 -1.91
C LEU A 8 1.54 19.47 -1.16
N GLU A 9 0.27 19.80 -1.41
CA GLU A 9 -0.41 20.80 -0.61
C GLU A 9 -0.73 20.23 0.78
N PRO A 10 -0.88 21.07 1.83
CA PRO A 10 -1.28 20.58 3.15
C PRO A 10 -2.57 19.74 3.13
N SER A 11 -3.52 20.07 2.24
CA SER A 11 -4.73 19.30 1.99
C SER A 11 -4.43 17.90 1.45
N ASP A 12 -3.45 17.77 0.56
CA ASP A 12 -3.03 16.47 0.01
C ASP A 12 -2.44 15.59 1.12
N ILE A 13 -1.60 16.16 1.99
CA ILE A 13 -0.99 15.42 3.10
C ILE A 13 -2.06 14.87 4.04
N VAL A 14 -3.06 15.69 4.38
CA VAL A 14 -4.19 15.27 5.23
C VAL A 14 -5.01 14.16 4.56
N MET A 15 -5.29 14.30 3.26
CA MET A 15 -6.04 13.29 2.50
C MET A 15 -5.26 11.96 2.42
N LEU A 16 -3.96 11.99 2.09
CA LEU A 16 -3.11 10.80 2.03
C LEU A 16 -3.00 10.11 3.39
N ALA A 17 -2.91 10.88 4.48
CA ALA A 17 -2.94 10.34 5.83
C ALA A 17 -4.26 9.63 6.14
N ARG A 18 -5.41 10.24 5.82
CA ARG A 18 -6.74 9.62 6.00
C ARG A 18 -6.91 8.34 5.20
N VAL A 19 -6.45 8.32 3.95
CA VAL A 19 -6.45 7.11 3.11
C VAL A 19 -5.62 6.02 3.77
N CYS A 20 -4.40 6.33 4.20
CA CYS A 20 -3.51 5.37 4.86
C CYS A 20 -4.13 4.80 6.14
N GLU A 21 -4.67 5.66 7.02
CA GLU A 21 -5.33 5.25 8.26
C GLU A 21 -6.55 4.37 7.99
N THR A 22 -7.37 4.74 7.01
CA THR A 22 -8.58 3.99 6.63
C THR A 22 -8.20 2.59 6.15
N VAL A 23 -7.23 2.48 5.23
CA VAL A 23 -6.77 1.20 4.70
C VAL A 23 -6.11 0.35 5.79
N CYS A 24 -5.30 0.97 6.66
CA CYS A 24 -4.69 0.24 7.78
C CYS A 24 -5.74 -0.30 8.75
N LYS A 25 -6.78 0.50 9.05
CA LYS A 25 -7.91 0.08 9.88
C LYS A 25 -8.71 -1.04 9.24
N GLU A 26 -9.00 -0.95 7.94
CA GLU A 26 -9.69 -2.01 7.19
C GLU A 26 -8.91 -3.32 7.18
N ARG A 27 -7.57 -3.24 7.14
CA ARG A 27 -6.67 -4.41 7.19
C ARG A 27 -6.35 -4.88 8.61
N GLY A 28 -6.80 -4.18 9.64
CA GLY A 28 -6.47 -4.50 11.04
C GLY A 28 -4.98 -4.35 11.38
N VAL A 29 -4.23 -3.54 10.64
CA VAL A 29 -2.79 -3.33 10.86
C VAL A 29 -2.51 -1.98 11.51
N PRO A 30 -1.53 -1.87 12.43
CA PRO A 30 -1.09 -0.57 12.93
C PRO A 30 -0.42 0.26 11.82
N VAL A 31 -0.73 1.56 11.75
CA VAL A 31 -0.14 2.49 10.77
C VAL A 31 1.39 2.55 10.90
N ALA A 32 1.91 2.54 12.13
CA ALA A 32 3.35 2.56 12.42
C ALA A 32 4.05 1.20 12.21
N SER A 33 3.35 0.19 11.69
CA SER A 33 3.96 -1.10 11.36
C SER A 33 4.59 -1.08 9.97
N ARG A 34 5.49 -2.03 9.69
CA ARG A 34 6.04 -2.25 8.34
C ARG A 34 4.95 -2.45 7.27
N ALA A 35 3.80 -3.01 7.65
CA ALA A 35 2.66 -3.15 6.73
C ALA A 35 2.00 -1.78 6.45
N GLY A 36 1.84 -0.95 7.48
CA GLY A 36 1.32 0.41 7.33
C GLY A 36 2.23 1.32 6.52
N GLU A 37 3.56 1.23 6.72
CA GLU A 37 4.55 1.94 5.89
C GLU A 37 4.46 1.56 4.41
N ARG A 38 4.24 0.27 4.10
CA ARG A 38 4.05 -0.20 2.72
C ARG A 38 2.78 0.37 2.10
N THR A 39 1.68 0.42 2.86
CA THR A 39 0.45 1.08 2.42
C THR A 39 0.69 2.56 2.16
N ALA A 40 1.35 3.29 3.07
CA ALA A 40 1.67 4.71 2.87
C ALA A 40 2.51 4.94 1.62
N ALA A 41 3.54 4.11 1.40
CA ALA A 41 4.40 4.20 0.23
C ALA A 41 3.66 3.92 -1.08
N HIS A 42 2.71 2.98 -1.08
CA HIS A 42 1.93 2.67 -2.27
C HIS A 42 0.89 3.76 -2.58
N VAL A 43 0.17 4.26 -1.56
CA VAL A 43 -0.74 5.41 -1.67
C VAL A 43 0.00 6.64 -2.21
N LEU A 44 1.16 6.97 -1.67
CA LEU A 44 1.97 8.10 -2.14
C LEU A 44 2.40 7.91 -3.60
N ARG A 45 2.80 6.69 -3.98
CA ARG A 45 3.17 6.38 -5.36
C ARG A 45 2.00 6.56 -6.33
N LEU A 46 0.80 6.10 -5.97
CA LEU A 46 -0.41 6.30 -6.77
C LEU A 46 -0.68 7.79 -6.97
N PHE A 47 -0.58 8.57 -5.90
CA PHE A 47 -0.77 10.02 -5.94
C PHE A 47 0.24 10.75 -6.82
N MET A 48 1.52 10.41 -6.69
CA MET A 48 2.58 10.98 -7.52
C MET A 48 2.45 10.60 -9.01
N ASN A 49 1.76 9.48 -9.30
CA ASN A 49 1.46 9.06 -10.67
C ASN A 49 0.17 9.67 -11.24
N GLY A 50 -0.50 10.54 -10.49
CA GLY A 50 -1.66 11.32 -10.97
C GLY A 50 -3.01 10.88 -10.40
N LEU A 51 -3.08 9.82 -9.59
CA LEU A 51 -4.32 9.41 -8.94
C LEU A 51 -4.61 10.32 -7.74
N SER A 52 -5.59 11.21 -7.84
CA SER A 52 -5.76 12.30 -6.87
C SER A 52 -7.06 12.24 -6.07
N GLY A 53 -8.03 11.40 -6.49
CA GLY A 53 -9.26 11.21 -5.73
C GLY A 53 -9.05 10.33 -4.49
N GLU A 54 -9.57 10.76 -3.34
CA GLU A 54 -9.53 9.97 -2.10
C GLU A 54 -10.18 8.59 -2.29
N ASN A 55 -11.37 8.53 -2.90
CA ASN A 55 -12.06 7.27 -3.19
C ASN A 55 -11.29 6.41 -4.18
N GLU A 56 -10.66 7.00 -5.18
CA GLU A 56 -9.86 6.27 -6.17
C GLU A 56 -8.62 5.63 -5.53
N LEU A 57 -7.97 6.36 -4.61
CA LEU A 57 -6.84 5.86 -3.84
C LEU A 57 -7.26 4.71 -2.92
N LEU A 58 -8.41 4.83 -2.25
CA LEU A 58 -8.97 3.76 -1.42
C LEU A 58 -9.27 2.50 -2.24
N ASP A 59 -9.92 2.64 -3.40
CA ASP A 59 -10.27 1.51 -4.26
C ASP A 59 -9.02 0.86 -4.87
N ALA A 60 -8.03 1.66 -5.26
CA ALA A 60 -6.73 1.17 -5.72
C ALA A 60 -5.99 0.40 -4.62
N GLU A 61 -5.98 0.90 -3.39
CA GLU A 61 -5.38 0.22 -2.24
C GLU A 61 -6.11 -1.08 -1.87
N ARG A 62 -7.44 -1.10 -1.92
CA ARG A 62 -8.23 -2.32 -1.66
C ARG A 62 -7.98 -3.39 -2.72
N ASN A 63 -7.83 -3.00 -3.97
CA ASN A 63 -7.46 -3.91 -5.06
C ASN A 63 -6.01 -4.38 -4.96
N TRP A 64 -5.11 -3.52 -4.50
CA TRP A 64 -3.72 -3.87 -4.26
C TRP A 64 -3.53 -4.80 -3.06
N ALA A 65 -4.27 -4.58 -1.96
CA ALA A 65 -4.29 -5.45 -0.79
C ALA A 65 -4.58 -6.89 -1.19
N ARG A 66 -5.71 -7.10 -1.88
CA ARG A 66 -6.15 -8.41 -2.34
C ARG A 66 -5.11 -9.12 -3.20
N ARG A 67 -4.40 -8.38 -4.06
CA ARG A 67 -3.32 -8.94 -4.89
C ARG A 67 -2.03 -9.22 -4.12
N SER A 68 -1.69 -8.37 -3.15
CA SER A 68 -0.48 -8.49 -2.35
C SER A 68 -0.57 -9.64 -1.35
N ASP A 69 -1.74 -9.86 -0.75
CA ASP A 69 -2.00 -10.99 0.13
C ASP A 69 -1.89 -12.32 -0.65
N LEU A 70 -2.46 -12.39 -1.86
CA LEU A 70 -2.30 -13.54 -2.77
C LEU A 70 -0.84 -13.77 -3.21
N ALA A 71 -0.05 -12.71 -3.38
CA ALA A 71 1.36 -12.81 -3.71
C ALA A 71 2.20 -13.24 -2.49
N PHE A 72 1.80 -12.82 -1.28
CA PHE A 72 2.46 -13.20 -0.03
C PHE A 72 2.16 -14.66 0.35
N GLU A 73 0.93 -15.13 0.14
CA GLU A 73 0.58 -16.56 0.29
C GLU A 73 1.40 -17.43 -0.67
N LYS A 74 1.54 -17.03 -1.95
CA LYS A 74 2.39 -17.76 -2.90
C LYS A 74 3.87 -17.77 -2.51
N ALA A 75 4.39 -16.69 -1.94
CA ALA A 75 5.76 -16.62 -1.48
C ALA A 75 5.99 -17.49 -0.22
N ALA A 76 5.03 -17.51 0.71
CA ALA A 76 5.10 -18.33 1.92
C ALA A 76 5.05 -19.84 1.60
N VAL A 77 4.24 -20.26 0.62
CA VAL A 77 4.21 -21.65 0.12
C VAL A 77 5.52 -22.08 -0.55
N SER A 78 6.33 -21.12 -1.03
CA SER A 78 7.59 -21.41 -1.73
C SER A 78 8.81 -21.61 -0.82
N TYR A 79 8.71 -21.32 0.49
CA TYR A 79 9.84 -21.44 1.44
C TYR A 79 9.82 -22.74 2.27
N ASP A 80 8.90 -23.66 2.02
CA ASP A 80 8.83 -24.97 2.70
C ASP A 80 9.41 -26.13 1.85
N ASP A 81 9.87 -25.87 0.62
CA ASP A 81 10.30 -26.93 -0.32
C ASP A 81 11.83 -27.06 -0.47
N THR A 82 12.63 -26.63 0.51
CA THR A 82 14.10 -26.83 0.46
C THR A 82 14.75 -26.94 1.86
N ARG A 83 14.29 -27.86 2.70
CA ARG A 83 15.12 -28.39 3.81
C ARG A 83 14.78 -29.84 4.15
N GLU A 84 15.16 -30.79 3.30
CA GLU A 84 15.44 -32.16 3.73
C GLU A 84 16.48 -32.77 2.77
N ALA A 85 17.34 -33.63 3.33
CA ALA A 85 18.46 -34.36 2.73
C ALA A 85 19.81 -33.60 2.53
N ALA A 86 20.56 -33.48 3.63
CA ALA A 86 22.02 -33.65 3.61
C ALA A 86 22.40 -34.72 4.65
#